data_AF-A0A9W4D2G0-F1
#
_entry.id   AF-A0A9W4D2G0-F1
#
_cell.length_a   1.000
_cell.length_b   1.000
_cell.length_c   1.000
_cell.angle_alpha   90.00
_cell.angle_beta   90.00
_cell.angle_gamma   90.00
#
_symmetry.space_group_name_H-M   'P 1'
#
loop_
_entity.id
_entity.type
_entity.pdbx_description
1 polymer ?
#
loop_
_entity_poly.entity_id
_entity_poly.type
_entity_poly.pdbx_seq_one_letter_code
_entity_poly.pdbx_strand_id
1 'polypeptide(L)'
;MNSHEGPCSRQIQCLNCRGSHESTDTSFPSRPRRDHGVFVRPTGAQLRHIRAAGRRDLANTLRHAQESAESGAETLTELNPTH
;
A
#
# COMPACT_ATOMS: atom_id res chain seq x y z
N MET A 1 9.16 2.80 26.32
CA MET A 1 8.19 3.84 25.91
C MET A 1 7.66 3.45 24.54
N ASN A 2 6.50 2.81 24.50
CA ASN A 2 5.82 2.49 23.26
C ASN A 2 4.98 3.69 22.87
N SER A 3 5.56 4.62 22.11
CA SER A 3 4.93 5.89 21.70
C SER A 3 3.82 5.73 20.65
N HIS A 4 3.05 4.64 20.68
CA HIS A 4 1.92 4.44 19.79
C HIS A 4 0.65 4.18 20.59
N GLU A 5 0.13 5.25 21.20
CA GLU A 5 -1.22 5.27 21.75
C GLU A 5 -2.17 5.68 20.61
N GLY A 6 -2.97 4.74 20.12
CA GLY A 6 -4.00 4.98 19.10
C GLY A 6 -3.69 4.45 17.69
N PRO A 7 -4.71 4.47 16.79
CA PRO A 7 -4.60 3.97 15.42
C PRO A 7 -3.50 4.69 14.65
N CYS A 8 -2.66 3.92 13.96
CA CYS A 8 -1.61 4.49 13.14
C CYS A 8 -2.20 5.22 11.93
N SER A 9 -2.05 6.55 11.89
CA SER A 9 -2.43 7.38 10.74
C SER A 9 -1.47 7.25 9.55
N ARG A 10 -0.36 6.52 9.74
CA ARG A 10 0.64 6.31 8.70
C ARG A 10 0.14 5.25 7.73
N GLN A 11 0.16 5.59 6.45
CA GLN A 11 -0.20 4.66 5.38
C GLN A 11 0.70 3.44 5.41
N ILE A 12 0.10 2.26 5.21
CA ILE A 12 0.84 1.01 5.06
C ILE A 12 1.74 1.14 3.84
N GLN A 13 3.05 1.06 4.06
CA GLN A 13 4.04 1.12 3.00
C GLN A 13 5.10 0.04 3.22
N CYS A 14 5.30 -0.81 2.21
CA CYS A 14 6.34 -1.82 2.27
C CYS A 14 7.73 -1.15 2.25
N LEU A 15 8.56 -1.45 3.25
CA LEU A 15 9.93 -0.91 3.37
C LEU A 15 10.83 -1.27 2.17
N ASN A 16 10.54 -2.37 1.46
CA ASN A 16 11.41 -2.92 0.43
C ASN A 16 11.13 -2.36 -0.99
N CYS A 17 9.88 -2.05 -1.35
CA CYS A 17 9.41 -1.62 -2.70
C CYS A 17 8.57 -0.36 -2.65
N ARG A 18 8.15 0.07 -1.47
CA ARG A 18 7.34 1.29 -1.29
C ARG A 18 5.90 1.19 -1.83
N GLY A 19 5.37 -0.02 -1.99
CA GLY A 19 3.95 -0.31 -2.31
C GLY A 19 3.03 -0.32 -1.08
N SER A 20 1.73 -0.43 -1.31
CA SER A 20 0.64 -0.29 -0.31
C SER A 20 0.39 -1.51 0.60
N HIS A 21 1.30 -2.48 0.61
CA HIS A 21 1.19 -3.69 1.43
C HIS A 21 2.30 -3.75 2.49
N GLU A 22 2.19 -4.69 3.42
CA GLU A 22 3.15 -4.87 4.50
C GLU A 22 4.47 -5.47 4.02
N SER A 23 5.57 -5.18 4.74
CA SER A 23 6.88 -5.76 4.42
C SER A 23 7.01 -7.26 4.73
N THR A 24 6.06 -7.80 5.48
CA THR A 24 5.92 -9.21 5.84
C THR A 24 5.33 -10.04 4.69
N ASP A 25 4.78 -9.39 3.65
CA ASP A 25 4.22 -10.08 2.49
C ASP A 25 5.29 -10.90 1.78
N THR A 26 4.99 -12.19 1.60
CA THR A 26 5.92 -13.16 1.01
C THR A 26 5.93 -13.13 -0.52
N SER A 27 4.92 -12.52 -1.14
CA SER A 27 4.77 -12.40 -2.60
C SER A 27 5.70 -11.34 -3.23
N PHE A 28 6.64 -10.82 -2.43
CA PHE A 28 7.36 -9.62 -2.76
C PHE A 28 8.42 -9.76 -3.87
N PRO A 29 8.36 -8.92 -4.92
CA PRO A 29 9.28 -9.04 -6.07
C PRO A 29 10.74 -8.68 -5.75
N SER A 30 11.02 -7.96 -4.67
CA SER A 30 12.43 -7.69 -4.27
C SER A 30 13.07 -8.80 -3.43
N ARG A 31 12.26 -9.75 -2.93
CA ARG A 31 12.78 -10.85 -2.11
C ARG A 31 13.62 -11.75 -3.02
N PRO A 32 14.78 -12.27 -2.57
CA PRO A 32 15.48 -13.30 -3.31
C PRO A 32 14.53 -14.47 -3.56
N ARG A 33 14.41 -14.88 -4.82
CA ARG A 33 13.57 -16.02 -5.21
C ARG A 33 14.46 -17.16 -5.65
N ARG A 34 13.99 -18.39 -5.45
CA ARG A 34 14.60 -19.55 -6.10
C ARG A 34 13.99 -19.69 -7.48
N ASP A 35 14.85 -19.64 -8.48
CA ASP A 35 14.49 -19.92 -9.86
C ASP A 35 15.30 -21.13 -10.30
N HIS A 36 14.62 -22.22 -10.69
CA HIS A 36 15.26 -23.50 -11.01
C HIS A 36 16.29 -24.00 -9.97
N GLY A 37 16.03 -23.76 -8.68
CA GLY A 37 16.92 -24.14 -7.57
C GLY A 37 18.06 -23.15 -7.29
N VAL A 38 18.28 -22.16 -8.15
CA VAL A 38 19.29 -21.11 -7.98
C VAL A 38 18.69 -19.91 -7.25
N PHE A 39 19.41 -19.36 -6.28
CA PHE A 39 19.00 -18.10 -5.64
C PHE A 39 19.26 -16.92 -6.58
N VAL A 40 18.17 -16.33 -7.07
CA VAL A 40 18.21 -15.12 -7.89
C VAL A 40 17.90 -13.91 -7.00
N ARG A 41 18.87 -12.99 -6.94
CA ARG A 41 18.72 -11.70 -6.25
C ARG A 41 18.50 -10.61 -7.28
N PRO A 42 17.52 -9.71 -7.09
CA PRO A 42 17.34 -8.58 -7.98
C PRO A 42 18.59 -7.69 -8.00
N THR A 43 19.01 -7.28 -9.19
CA THR A 43 20.09 -6.31 -9.37
C THR A 43 19.67 -4.93 -8.86
N GLY A 44 20.64 -4.02 -8.67
CA GLY A 44 20.34 -2.64 -8.28
C GLY A 44 19.38 -1.92 -9.25
N ALA A 45 19.49 -2.18 -10.56
CA ALA A 45 18.57 -1.63 -11.56
C ALA A 45 17.15 -2.18 -11.41
N GLN A 46 17.02 -3.51 -11.20
CA GLN A 46 15.74 -4.14 -10.93
C GLN A 46 15.10 -3.61 -9.65
N LEU A 47 15.89 -3.42 -8.57
CA LEU A 47 15.40 -2.82 -7.33
C LEU A 47 14.88 -1.40 -7.54
N ARG A 48 15.53 -0.59 -8.38
CA ARG A 48 15.02 0.75 -8.71
C ARG A 48 13.67 0.68 -9.42
N HIS A 49 13.52 -0.22 -10.40
CA HIS A 49 12.25 -0.42 -11.10
C HIS A 49 11.14 -0.92 -10.16
N ILE A 50 11.45 -1.91 -9.32
CA ILE A 50 10.51 -2.43 -8.30
C ILE A 50 10.05 -1.30 -7.37
N ARG A 51 10.97 -0.45 -6.90
CA ARG A 51 10.62 0.68 -6.04
C ARG A 51 9.81 1.76 -6.76
N ALA A 52 10.07 1.98 -8.04
CA ALA A 52 9.30 2.92 -8.86
C ALA A 52 7.88 2.40 -9.14
N ALA A 53 7.72 1.10 -9.37
CA ALA A 53 6.41 0.45 -9.49
C ALA A 53 5.63 0.55 -8.17
N GLY A 54 6.23 0.14 -7.03
CA GLY A 54 5.54 0.18 -5.74
C GLY A 54 5.05 1.59 -5.36
N ARG A 55 5.83 2.64 -5.63
CA ARG A 55 5.35 4.02 -5.41
C ARG A 55 4.12 4.38 -6.26
N ARG A 56 4.06 3.92 -7.51
CA ARG A 56 2.90 4.16 -8.39
C ARG A 56 1.68 3.41 -7.89
N ASP A 57 1.86 2.16 -7.47
CA ASP A 57 0.77 1.35 -6.93
C ASP A 57 0.20 1.98 -5.65
N LEU A 58 1.08 2.41 -4.72
CA LEU A 58 0.67 3.14 -3.52
C LEU A 58 -0.10 4.42 -3.88
N ALA A 59 0.43 5.24 -4.78
CA ALA A 59 -0.25 6.46 -5.21
C ALA A 59 -1.64 6.17 -5.78
N ASN A 60 -1.81 5.09 -6.56
CA ASN A 60 -3.10 4.72 -7.11
C ASN A 60 -4.08 4.23 -6.03
N THR A 61 -3.62 3.40 -5.08
CA THR A 61 -4.44 2.97 -3.94
C THR A 61 -4.94 4.17 -3.13
N LEU A 62 -4.09 5.17 -2.90
CA LEU A 62 -4.48 6.36 -2.15
C LEU A 62 -5.53 7.19 -2.87
N ARG A 63 -5.39 7.38 -4.19
CA ARG A 63 -6.39 8.07 -5.00
C ARG A 63 -7.76 7.38 -4.93
N HIS A 64 -7.79 6.07 -5.10
CA HIS A 64 -9.04 5.31 -4.99
C HIS A 64 -9.64 5.33 -3.57
N ALA A 65 -8.80 5.34 -2.53
CA ALA A 65 -9.28 5.46 -1.16
C ALA A 65 -9.91 6.84 -0.89
N GLN A 66 -9.38 7.91 -1.49
CA GLN A 66 -9.96 9.26 -1.40
C GLN A 66 -11.30 9.34 -2.13
N GLU A 67 -11.37 8.84 -3.37
CA GLU A 67 -12.61 8.77 -4.16
C GLU A 67 -13.70 7.96 -3.44
N SER A 68 -13.32 6.87 -2.78
CA SER A 68 -14.26 6.03 -2.01
C SER A 68 -14.75 6.72 -0.73
N ALA A 69 -13.90 7.52 -0.09
CA ALA A 69 -14.25 8.27 1.12
C ALA A 69 -15.19 9.45 0.81
N GLU A 70 -15.06 10.07 -0.37
CA GLU A 70 -15.96 11.13 -0.83
C GLU A 70 -17.35 10.58 -1.19
N SER A 71 -17.43 9.45 -1.90
CA SER A 71 -18.73 8.82 -2.25
C SER A 71 -19.52 8.28 -1.04
N GLY A 72 -18.84 7.96 0.07
CA GLY A 72 -19.47 7.50 1.31
C GLY A 72 -20.10 8.61 2.15
N ALA A 73 -19.74 9.87 1.89
CA ALA A 73 -20.28 11.03 2.60
C ALA A 73 -21.62 11.53 2.01
N GLU A 74 -21.97 11.10 0.79
CA GLU A 74 -23.13 11.60 0.05
C GLU A 74 -24.44 10.86 0.40
N THR A 75 -24.34 9.66 0.99
CA THR A 75 -25.52 8.79 1.24
C THR A 75 -26.17 9.01 2.61
N LEU A 76 -25.60 9.84 3.49
CA LEU A 76 -26.11 10.11 4.84
C LEU A 76 -26.61 11.56 4.99
N THR A 77 -27.40 12.07 4.05
CA THR A 77 -28.08 13.39 4.23
C THR A 77 -29.54 13.41 3.76
N GLU A 78 -30.08 12.34 3.16
CA GLU A 78 -31.45 12.33 2.60
C GLU A 78 -32.49 11.50 3.38
N LEU A 79 -32.44 11.46 4.72
CA LEU A 79 -33.57 10.91 5.50
C LEU A 79 -33.87 11.76 6.74
N ASN A 80 -34.38 12.97 6.53
CA ASN A 80 -35.23 13.65 7.51
C ASN A 80 -36.24 14.56 6.79
N PRO A 81 -37.44 14.05 6.43
CA PRO A 81 -38.55 14.93 6.16
C PRO A 81 -39.17 15.35 7.50
N THR A 82 -39.05 16.64 7.81
CA THR A 82 -39.86 17.30 8.83
C THR A 82 -41.21 17.63 8.20
N HIS A 83 -42.30 17.06 8.70
CA HIS A 83 -43.61 17.70 8.70
C HIS A 83 -44.53 17.11 9.78
#